data_AF-A0A960U2A8-F1
#
_entry.id   AF-A0A960U2A8-F1
#
_cell.length_a   1.000
_cell.length_b   1.000
_cell.length_c   1.000
_cell.angle_alpha   90.00
_cell.angle_beta   90.00
_cell.angle_gamma   90.00
#
_symmetry.space_group_name_H-M   'P 1'
#
loop_
_entity.id
_entity.type
_entity.pdbx_description
1 polymer ?
#
loop_
_entity_poly.entity_id
_entity_poly.type
_entity_poly.pdbx_seq_one_letter_code
_entity_poly.pdbx_strand_id
1 'polypeptide(L)' 'YVYARLFRVTPTWVAIDGGTFRMGCVDIAGEADPRCETRERPLHDVTLSAFDITETEITQAQFLSRMGYNPNEDNEP' A
#
# COMPACT_ATOMS: atom_id res chain seq x y z
N TYR A 1 -36.63 6.58 -6.30
CA TYR A 1 -35.44 6.63 -7.17
C TYR A 1 -34.21 6.84 -6.29
N VAL A 2 -33.54 5.76 -5.88
CA VAL A 2 -32.34 5.85 -5.04
C VAL A 2 -31.15 5.59 -5.96
N TYR A 3 -30.30 6.60 -6.08
CA TYR A 3 -29.04 6.49 -6.82
C TYR A 3 -28.22 5.34 -6.24
N ALA A 4 -28.04 4.27 -7.00
CA ALA A 4 -27.01 3.30 -6.70
C ALA A 4 -25.68 4.05 -6.80
N ARG A 5 -25.04 4.33 -5.66
CA ARG A 5 -23.65 4.77 -5.66
C ARG A 5 -22.86 3.67 -6.35
N LEU A 6 -22.39 3.94 -7.56
CA LEU A 6 -21.43 3.10 -8.26
C LEU A 6 -20.10 3.24 -7.53
N PHE A 7 -19.93 2.48 -6.47
CA PHE A 7 -18.61 2.31 -5.87
C PHE A 7 -17.78 1.47 -6.83
N ARG A 8 -16.62 1.98 -7.22
CA ARG A 8 -15.66 1.23 -8.03
C ARG A 8 -15.07 0.11 -7.17
N VAL A 9 -15.62 -1.09 -7.32
CA VAL A 9 -15.22 -2.30 -6.57
C VAL A 9 -14.00 -3.02 -7.17
N THR A 10 -13.58 -2.62 -8.37
CA THR A 10 -12.34 -3.10 -8.99
C THR A 10 -11.21 -2.10 -8.72
N PRO A 11 -10.12 -2.48 -8.02
CA PRO A 11 -9.00 -1.58 -7.78
C PRO A 11 -8.29 -1.19 -9.09
N THR A 12 -7.69 0.00 -9.11
CA THR A 12 -6.73 0.37 -10.15
C THR A 12 -5.39 -0.27 -9.81
N TRP A 13 -4.81 -0.99 -10.77
CA TRP A 13 -3.45 -1.52 -10.68
C TRP A 13 -2.50 -0.64 -11.48
N VAL A 14 -1.31 -0.43 -10.93
CA VAL A 14 -0.23 0.33 -11.54
C VAL A 14 0.95 -0.61 -11.73
N ALA A 15 1.43 -0.71 -12.97
CA ALA A 15 2.63 -1.47 -13.30
C ALA A 15 3.88 -0.67 -12.92
N ILE A 16 4.78 -1.30 -12.19
CA ILE A 16 6.08 -0.77 -11.80
C ILE A 16 7.14 -1.59 -12.53
N ASP A 17 7.93 -0.89 -13.35
CA ASP A 17 9.03 -1.51 -14.08
C ASP A 17 10.07 -2.08 -13.11
N GLY A 18 10.70 -3.18 -13.52
CA GLY A 18 11.82 -3.75 -12.79
C GLY A 18 13.03 -2.83 -12.81
N GLY A 19 13.80 -2.82 -11.73
CA GLY A 19 14.95 -1.94 -11.61
C GLY A 19 15.59 -1.96 -10.23
N THR A 20 16.56 -1.08 -10.06
CA THR A 20 17.28 -0.89 -8.80
C THR A 20 16.90 0.46 -8.20
N PHE A 21 16.55 0.49 -6.91
CA PHE A 21 16.30 1.71 -6.15
C PHE A 21 16.99 1.65 -4.79
N ARG A 22 17.16 2.82 -4.15
CA ARG A 22 17.73 2.93 -2.82
C ARG A 22 16.62 2.80 -1.78
N MET A 23 16.66 1.74 -0.97
CA MET A 23 15.70 1.47 0.10
C MET A 23 16.32 1.76 1.46
N GLY A 24 15.48 2.20 2.39
CA GLY A 24 15.89 2.58 3.75
C GLY A 24 15.91 4.10 3.93
N CYS A 25 16.21 4.54 5.15
CA CYS A 25 16.27 5.94 5.50
C CYS A 25 17.55 6.63 4.98
N VAL A 26 17.39 7.86 4.47
CA VAL A 26 18.48 8.73 4.05
C VAL A 26 18.95 9.58 5.23
N ASP A 27 20.23 9.46 5.58
CA ASP A 27 20.88 10.38 6.50
C ASP A 27 21.00 11.77 5.87
N ILE A 28 20.60 12.81 6.60
CA ILE A 28 20.58 14.19 6.11
C ILE A 28 21.94 14.81 6.37
N ALA A 29 22.61 15.29 5.32
CA ALA A 29 23.91 15.96 5.40
C ALA A 29 25.01 15.15 6.11
N GLY A 30 24.94 13.81 6.07
CA GLY A 30 25.90 12.93 6.73
C GLY A 30 25.65 12.72 8.22
N GLU A 31 24.56 13.27 8.76
CA GLU A 31 24.10 13.03 10.12
C GLU A 31 22.91 12.08 10.14
N ALA A 32 22.83 11.27 11.19
CA ALA A 32 21.72 10.37 11.42
C ALA A 32 20.42 11.17 11.55
N ASP A 33 19.49 11.03 10.58
CA ASP A 33 18.15 11.61 10.74
C ASP A 33 17.48 10.99 11.99
N PRO A 34 17.16 11.79 13.02
CA PRO A 34 16.63 11.28 14.29
C PRO A 34 15.22 10.69 14.15
N ARG A 35 14.54 10.91 13.03
CA ARG A 35 13.24 10.30 12.73
C ARG A 35 13.37 8.85 12.29
N CYS A 36 14.56 8.41 11.94
CA CYS A 36 14.79 7.08 11.39
C CYS A 36 15.15 6.09 12.47
N GLU A 37 14.28 5.11 12.64
CA GLU A 37 14.54 3.99 13.53
C GLU A 37 15.70 3.13 13.05
N THR A 38 16.38 2.45 13.97
CA THR A 38 17.52 1.57 13.65
C THR A 38 17.17 0.50 12.61
N ARG A 39 15.91 0.03 12.57
CA ARG A 39 15.42 -0.98 11.62
C ARG A 39 15.16 -0.44 10.21
N GLU A 40 15.16 0.87 10.01
CA GLU A 40 14.99 1.52 8.70
C GLU A 40 16.33 1.79 8.00
N ARG A 41 17.44 1.49 8.69
CA ARG A 41 18.82 1.69 8.25
C ARG A 41 19.46 0.33 7.91
N PRO A 42 20.52 0.30 7.08
CA PRO A 42 21.08 1.42 6.32
C PRO A 42 20.33 1.66 5.00
N LEU A 43 20.61 2.79 4.37
CA LEU A 43 20.27 3.03 2.97
C LEU A 43 21.09 2.08 2.08
N HIS A 44 20.43 1.26 1.26
CA HIS A 44 21.10 0.27 0.40
C HIS A 44 20.34 0.07 -0.92
N ASP A 45 21.03 -0.47 -1.93
CA ASP A 45 20.43 -0.77 -3.23
C ASP A 45 19.64 -2.08 -3.19
N VAL A 46 18.42 -2.05 -3.71
CA VAL A 46 17.53 -3.22 -3.86
C VAL A 46 17.14 -3.33 -5.33
N THR A 47 17.33 -4.51 -5.92
CA THR A 47 16.91 -4.82 -7.29
C THR A 47 15.71 -5.75 -7.28
N LEU A 48 14.63 -5.34 -7.93
CA LEU A 48 13.39 -6.11 -8.03
C LEU A 48 13.01 -6.31 -9.50
N SER A 49 12.39 -7.46 -9.80
CA SER A 49 11.68 -7.67 -11.06
C SER A 49 10.43 -6.79 -11.14
N ALA A 50 9.91 -6.55 -12.33
CA ALA A 50 8.66 -5.80 -12.53
C ALA A 50 7.49 -6.44 -11.76
N PHE A 51 6.59 -5.60 -11.23
CA PHE A 51 5.40 -6.02 -10.50
C PHE A 51 4.28 -4.98 -10.60
N ASP A 52 3.05 -5.40 -10.29
CA ASP A 52 1.90 -4.51 -10.19
C ASP A 52 1.55 -4.25 -8.72
N ILE A 53 1.13 -3.02 -8.41
CA ILE A 53 0.61 -2.66 -7.09
C ILE A 53 -0.68 -1.84 -7.24
N THR A 54 -1.58 -1.94 -6.27
CA THR A 54 -2.80 -1.12 -6.27
C THR A 54 -2.44 0.35 -6.01
N GLU A 55 -3.08 1.25 -6.75
CA GLU A 55 -2.87 2.70 -6.62
C GLU A 55 -3.20 3.22 -5.21
N THR A 56 -4.14 2.56 -4.54
CA THR A 56 -4.55 2.83 -3.16
C THR A 56 -4.57 1.55 -2.34
N GLU A 57 -4.65 1.67 -1.03
CA GLU A 57 -5.05 0.55 -0.17
C GLU A 57 -6.45 0.03 -0.55
N ILE A 58 -6.72 -1.23 -0.22
CA ILE A 58 -8.03 -1.85 -0.48
C ILE A 58 -9.08 -1.25 0.45
N THR A 59 -10.16 -0.74 -0.14
CA THR A 59 -11.29 -0.16 0.61
C THR A 59 -12.23 -1.24 1.18
N GLN A 60 -12.98 -0.89 2.23
CA GLN A 60 -14.03 -1.74 2.80
C GLN A 60 -15.06 -2.21 1.74
N ALA A 61 -15.47 -1.33 0.82
CA ALA A 61 -16.41 -1.70 -0.25
C ALA A 61 -15.80 -2.74 -1.22
N GLN A 62 -14.52 -2.61 -1.55
CA GLN A 62 -13.81 -3.60 -2.37
C GLN A 62 -13.68 -4.93 -1.63
N PHE A 63 -13.29 -4.91 -0.35
CA PHE A 63 -13.23 -6.12 0.48
C PHE A 63 -14.59 -6.82 0.56
N LEU A 64 -15.65 -6.10 0.95
CA LEU A 64 -17.02 -6.60 1.02
C LEU A 64 -17.47 -7.20 -0.32
N SER A 65 -17.16 -6.56 -1.44
CA SER A 65 -17.52 -7.07 -2.77
C SER A 65 -16.85 -8.41 -3.12
N ARG A 66 -15.67 -8.69 -2.55
CA ARG A 66 -14.89 -9.91 -2.81
C ARG A 66 -15.17 -11.01 -1.78
N MET A 67 -15.33 -10.64 -0.52
CA MET A 67 -15.45 -11.57 0.60
C MET A 67 -16.90 -11.82 1.02
N GLY A 68 -17.83 -10.94 0.65
CA GLY A 68 -19.25 -11.06 0.97
C GLY A 68 -19.64 -10.67 2.39
N TYR A 69 -18.70 -10.20 3.21
CA TYR A 69 -18.95 -9.66 4.55
C TYR A 69 -18.09 -8.43 4.84
N ASN A 70 -18.52 -7.63 5.82
CA ASN A 70 -17.81 -6.47 6.31
C ASN A 70 -17.09 -6.82 7.62
N PRO A 71 -15.76 -6.71 7.71
CA PRO A 71 -15.00 -7.13 8.89
C PRO A 71 -15.17 -6.20 10.10
N ASN A 72 -15.76 -5.02 9.92
CA ASN A 72 -16.06 -4.07 10.99
C ASN A 72 -17.53 -4.12 11.42
N GLU A 73 -18.34 -5.00 10.82
CA GLU A 73 -19.62 -5.34 11.39
C GLU A 73 -19.34 -6.34 12.51
N ASP A 74 -19.41 -5.84 13.74
CA ASP A 74 -19.46 -6.68 14.92
C ASP A 74 -20.66 -7.62 14.73
N ASN A 75 -20.40 -8.87 14.40
CA ASN A 75 -21.37 -9.94 14.60
C ASN A 75 -21.41 -10.22 16.11
N GLU A 76 -21.76 -9.22 16.93
CA GLU A 76 -22.27 -9.50 18.26
C GLU A 76 -23.69 -10.07 18.06
N PRO A 77 -24.01 -11.25 18.65
CA PRO A 77 -25.36 -11.79 18.63
C PRO A 77 -26.37 -10.88 19.33
#